data_AF-A0A223V6R7-F1
#
_entry.id   AF-A0A223V6R7-F1
#
_cell.length_a   1.000
_cell.length_b   1.000
_cell.length_c   1.000
_cell.angle_alpha   90.00
_cell.angle_beta   90.00
_cell.angle_gamma   90.00
#
_symmetry.space_group_name_H-M   'P 1'
#
loop_
_entity.id
_entity.type
_entity.pdbx_description
1 polymer ?
#
loop_
_entity_poly.entity_id
_entity_poly.type
_entity_poly.pdbx_seq_one_letter_code
_entity_poly.pdbx_strand_id
1 'polypeptide(L)'
;MEPITRITQNIDWITLVLLVSLILMVIAKKIFYTRFLNFIILPFNNKYIIMYNKKEKLFNWFHILLTVFQIINISLFLYLTWRAYSSPEIKVPNVTFFVILGFIFLFVLTKMFLQLGNGFIFGSYGTINELLFKKASYLNYSSIVLFLANILLSFVYINSMTVVLSAIVLFIIINIIGWVTVVRIHQKFISSYFFYFILYLCALEIAPLIIMGSFLK
;
A
#
# COMPACT_ATOMS: atom_id res chain seq x y z
N MET A 1 -37.74 29.54 -2.53
CA MET A 1 -36.38 28.98 -2.67
C MET A 1 -36.54 27.52 -2.96
N GLU A 2 -36.39 27.12 -4.22
CA GLU A 2 -36.38 25.70 -4.57
C GLU A 2 -35.15 25.06 -3.92
N PRO A 3 -35.30 23.93 -3.21
CA PRO A 3 -34.14 23.23 -2.70
C PRO A 3 -33.31 22.81 -3.91
N ILE A 4 -32.10 23.38 -4.00
CA ILE A 4 -31.08 22.92 -4.93
C ILE A 4 -30.82 21.47 -4.53
N THR A 5 -31.46 20.53 -5.23
CA THR A 5 -31.17 19.11 -5.07
C THR A 5 -29.76 18.91 -5.60
N ARG A 6 -28.76 19.14 -4.73
CA ARG A 6 -27.44 18.56 -4.95
C ARG A 6 -27.70 17.08 -5.09
N ILE A 7 -27.45 16.57 -6.28
CA ILE A 7 -27.46 15.14 -6.57
C ILE A 7 -26.44 14.56 -5.59
N THR A 8 -26.91 14.04 -4.45
CA THR A 8 -26.13 13.38 -3.40
C THR A 8 -25.69 12.04 -3.97
N GLN A 9 -24.77 12.09 -4.92
CA GLN A 9 -24.24 10.92 -5.58
C GLN A 9 -23.24 10.26 -4.63
N ASN A 10 -23.72 9.52 -3.64
CA ASN A 10 -22.96 8.52 -2.88
C ASN A 10 -21.57 8.98 -2.36
N ILE A 11 -21.43 10.23 -1.89
CA ILE A 11 -20.18 10.75 -1.29
C ILE A 11 -20.06 10.34 0.19
N ASP A 12 -21.17 10.00 0.84
CA ASP A 12 -21.22 9.79 2.30
C ASP A 12 -20.35 8.61 2.76
N TRP A 13 -20.37 7.49 2.03
CA TRP A 13 -19.56 6.31 2.38
C TRP A 13 -18.07 6.52 2.07
N ILE A 14 -17.73 7.26 1.00
CA ILE A 14 -16.33 7.60 0.67
C ILE A 14 -15.74 8.48 1.77
N THR A 15 -16.54 9.45 2.24
CA THR A 15 -16.18 10.33 3.36
C THR A 15 -15.95 9.54 4.64
N LEU A 16 -16.80 8.55 4.93
CA LEU A 16 -16.63 7.65 6.07
C LEU A 16 -15.31 6.86 5.98
N VAL A 17 -14.99 6.30 4.82
CA VAL A 17 -13.72 5.56 4.60
C VAL A 17 -12.50 6.49 4.80
N LEU A 18 -12.55 7.71 4.27
CA LEU A 18 -11.50 8.71 4.46
C LEU A 18 -11.34 9.14 5.92
N LEU A 19 -12.45 9.24 6.66
CA LEU A 19 -12.44 9.56 8.08
C LEU A 19 -11.83 8.41 8.90
N VAL A 20 -12.16 7.16 8.58
CA VAL A 20 -11.53 5.99 9.21
C VAL A 20 -10.03 5.96 8.95
N SER A 21 -9.58 6.21 7.71
CA SER A 21 -8.15 6.24 7.40
C SER A 21 -7.42 7.39 8.10
N LEU A 22 -8.05 8.56 8.23
CA LEU A 22 -7.52 9.67 9.04
C LEU A 22 -7.36 9.28 10.51
N ILE A 23 -8.37 8.64 11.12
CA ILE A 23 -8.34 8.20 12.51
C ILE A 23 -7.19 7.21 12.73
N LEU A 24 -7.00 6.24 11.82
CA LEU A 24 -5.88 5.29 11.90
C LEU A 24 -4.52 6.00 11.91
N MET A 25 -4.34 7.01 11.06
CA MET A 25 -3.11 7.81 11.02
C MET A 25 -2.90 8.60 12.33
N VAL A 26 -3.95 9.20 12.88
CA VAL A 26 -3.88 9.95 14.15
C VAL A 26 -3.56 9.03 15.32
N ILE A 27 -4.15 7.84 15.38
CA ILE A 27 -3.86 6.83 16.41
C ILE A 27 -2.39 6.39 16.30
N ALA A 28 -1.89 6.11 15.10
CA ALA A 28 -0.50 5.73 14.89
C ALA A 28 0.47 6.82 15.37
N LYS A 29 0.19 8.09 15.07
CA LYS A 29 0.97 9.24 15.55
C LYS A 29 0.91 9.40 17.08
N LYS A 30 -0.27 9.22 17.69
CA LYS A 30 -0.48 9.41 19.13
C LYS A 30 0.22 8.35 19.96
N ILE A 31 0.09 7.08 19.58
CA ILE A 31 0.67 5.95 20.33
C ILE A 31 2.18 5.84 20.07
N PHE A 32 2.63 6.10 18.84
CA PHE A 32 4.02 5.87 18.42
C PHE A 32 4.69 7.14 17.87
N TYR A 33 4.62 8.24 18.61
CA TYR A 33 5.07 9.57 18.15
C TYR A 33 6.48 9.61 17.55
N THR A 34 7.50 9.22 18.33
CA THR A 34 8.91 9.25 17.88
C THR A 34 9.14 8.38 16.65
N ARG A 35 8.44 7.25 16.56
CA ARG A 35 8.54 6.33 15.44
C ARG A 35 7.86 6.90 14.19
N PHE A 36 6.69 7.50 14.35
CA PHE A 36 5.96 8.15 13.27
C PHE A 36 6.75 9.31 12.66
N LEU A 37 7.44 10.11 13.48
CA LEU A 37 8.35 11.15 12.98
C LEU A 37 9.50 10.58 12.14
N ASN A 38 10.14 9.50 12.61
CA ASN A 38 11.17 8.82 11.82
C ASN A 38 10.60 8.22 10.52
N PHE A 39 9.36 7.74 10.55
CA PHE A 39 8.67 7.16 9.40
C PHE A 39 8.31 8.22 8.33
N ILE A 40 7.89 9.43 8.70
CA ILE A 40 7.59 10.50 7.73
C ILE A 40 8.83 10.91 6.93
N ILE A 41 10.02 10.83 7.53
CA ILE A 41 11.27 11.24 6.88
C ILE A 41 11.84 10.08 6.01
N LEU A 42 11.18 8.92 5.95
CA LEU A 42 11.63 7.73 5.22
C LEU A 42 12.10 7.97 3.77
N PRO A 43 11.42 8.73 2.89
CA PRO A 43 11.89 8.91 1.52
C PRO A 43 13.21 9.70 1.44
N PHE A 44 13.55 10.49 2.46
CA PHE A 44 14.76 11.29 2.52
C PHE A 44 15.86 10.62 3.35
N ASN A 45 15.48 9.87 4.39
CA ASN A 45 16.41 9.25 5.31
C ASN A 45 15.96 7.85 5.75
N ASN A 46 16.86 6.88 5.56
CA ASN A 46 16.64 5.47 5.93
C ASN A 46 16.78 5.20 7.45
N LYS A 47 16.87 6.24 8.29
CA LYS A 47 16.98 6.15 9.76
C LYS A 47 15.90 5.24 10.36
N TYR A 48 14.66 5.34 9.88
CA TYR A 48 13.56 4.47 10.29
C TYR A 48 13.91 2.99 10.08
N ILE A 49 14.32 2.66 8.87
CA ILE A 49 14.69 1.29 8.50
C ILE A 49 15.85 0.81 9.36
N ILE A 50 16.93 1.57 9.45
CA ILE A 50 18.14 1.14 10.17
C ILE A 50 17.87 0.92 11.67
N MET A 51 17.07 1.79 12.29
CA MET A 51 16.83 1.76 13.73
C MET A 51 15.84 0.66 14.15
N TYR A 52 14.80 0.42 13.37
CA TYR A 52 13.72 -0.51 13.74
C TYR A 52 13.86 -1.90 13.13
N ASN A 53 14.69 -2.08 12.11
CA ASN A 53 14.93 -3.39 11.49
C ASN A 53 15.69 -4.38 12.40
N LYS A 54 16.58 -3.92 13.28
CA LYS A 54 17.35 -4.81 14.18
C LYS A 54 16.57 -5.26 15.42
N LYS A 55 15.58 -4.49 15.87
CA LYS A 55 14.90 -4.70 17.16
C LYS A 55 13.50 -5.25 17.02
N GLU A 56 12.87 -5.14 15.86
CA GLU A 56 11.45 -5.46 15.72
C GLU A 56 11.10 -6.30 14.51
N LYS A 57 10.20 -7.25 14.75
CA LYS A 57 9.60 -8.12 13.75
C LYS A 57 8.52 -7.35 12.98
N LEU A 58 8.20 -7.82 11.76
CA LEU A 58 7.11 -7.28 10.92
C LEU A 58 5.76 -7.11 11.64
N PHE A 59 5.50 -7.94 12.65
CA PHE A 59 4.25 -7.99 13.42
C PHE A 59 4.15 -6.96 14.55
N ASN A 60 4.87 -5.84 14.49
CA ASN A 60 4.63 -4.78 15.46
C ASN A 60 3.31 -4.03 15.16
N TRP A 61 2.60 -3.64 16.22
CA TRP A 61 1.35 -2.89 16.16
C TRP A 61 1.42 -1.64 15.28
N PHE A 62 2.54 -0.91 15.29
CA PHE A 62 2.73 0.25 14.42
C PHE A 62 2.70 -0.13 12.93
N HIS A 63 3.37 -1.22 12.55
CA HIS A 63 3.36 -1.69 11.17
C HIS A 63 1.99 -2.17 10.75
N ILE A 64 1.33 -2.93 11.62
CA ILE A 64 -0.02 -3.44 11.36
C ILE A 64 -0.99 -2.29 11.12
N LEU A 65 -0.97 -1.25 11.97
CA LEU A 65 -1.80 -0.05 11.80
C LEU A 65 -1.56 0.65 10.46
N LEU A 66 -0.29 0.83 10.08
CA LEU A 66 0.07 1.46 8.80
C LEU A 66 -0.28 0.59 7.59
N THR A 67 -0.19 -0.73 7.71
CA THR A 67 -0.58 -1.66 6.64
C THR A 67 -2.09 -1.72 6.46
N VAL A 68 -2.88 -1.63 7.53
CA VAL A 68 -4.34 -1.48 7.43
C VAL A 68 -4.69 -0.16 6.74
N PHE A 69 -4.04 0.94 7.14
CA PHE A 69 -4.17 2.24 6.46
C PHE A 69 -3.80 2.15 4.98
N GLN A 70 -2.73 1.44 4.64
CA GLN A 70 -2.27 1.24 3.28
C GLN A 70 -3.32 0.50 2.43
N ILE A 71 -3.86 -0.61 2.93
CA ILE A 71 -4.86 -1.42 2.22
C ILE A 71 -6.10 -0.57 1.91
N ILE A 72 -6.66 0.13 2.90
CA ILE A 72 -7.84 0.97 2.73
C ILE A 72 -7.62 2.05 1.64
N ASN A 73 -6.48 2.75 1.69
CA ASN A 73 -6.22 3.84 0.76
C ASN A 73 -5.92 3.38 -0.67
N ILE A 74 -5.22 2.27 -0.84
CA ILE A 74 -5.00 1.69 -2.17
C ILE A 74 -6.33 1.20 -2.76
N SER A 75 -7.17 0.52 -1.97
CA SER A 75 -8.49 0.07 -2.41
C SER A 75 -9.37 1.25 -2.84
N LEU A 76 -9.39 2.32 -2.05
CA LEU A 76 -10.17 3.51 -2.36
C LEU A 76 -9.64 4.20 -3.62
N PHE A 77 -8.33 4.30 -3.77
CA PHE A 77 -7.70 4.91 -4.94
C PHE A 77 -8.01 4.14 -6.23
N LEU A 78 -7.96 2.81 -6.20
CA LEU A 78 -8.35 1.95 -7.33
C LEU A 78 -9.82 2.14 -7.70
N TYR A 79 -10.71 2.18 -6.72
CA TYR A 79 -12.13 2.45 -6.95
C TYR A 79 -12.37 3.84 -7.57
N LEU A 80 -11.72 4.89 -7.06
CA LEU A 80 -11.84 6.25 -7.59
C LEU A 80 -11.23 6.37 -8.99
N THR A 81 -10.13 5.67 -9.26
CA THR A 81 -9.51 5.60 -10.59
C THR A 81 -10.42 4.91 -11.60
N TRP A 82 -11.03 3.78 -11.22
CA TRP A 82 -12.01 3.09 -12.07
C TRP A 82 -13.19 4.00 -12.40
N ARG A 83 -13.70 4.73 -11.42
CA ARG A 83 -14.74 5.75 -11.61
C ARG A 83 -14.31 6.92 -12.50
N ALA A 84 -13.06 7.36 -12.41
CA ALA A 84 -12.54 8.45 -13.24
C ALA A 84 -12.36 8.01 -14.71
N TYR A 85 -12.07 6.73 -14.94
CA TYR A 85 -11.96 6.15 -16.28
C TYR A 85 -13.32 5.76 -16.89
N SER A 86 -14.27 5.32 -16.06
CA SER A 86 -15.61 4.95 -16.52
C SER A 86 -16.40 6.19 -16.97
N SER A 87 -17.05 6.12 -18.12
CA SER A 87 -17.95 7.18 -18.59
C SER A 87 -19.01 7.52 -17.52
N PRO A 88 -19.42 8.80 -17.41
CA PRO A 88 -20.34 9.27 -16.37
C PRO A 88 -21.71 8.56 -16.35
N GLU A 89 -22.06 7.85 -17.42
CA GLU A 89 -23.30 7.07 -17.56
C GLU A 89 -23.25 5.71 -16.85
N ILE A 90 -22.05 5.17 -16.57
CA ILE A 90 -21.89 3.87 -15.92
C ILE A 90 -21.84 4.07 -14.40
N LYS A 91 -22.95 3.75 -13.71
CA LYS A 91 -22.97 3.72 -12.24
C LYS A 91 -22.13 2.55 -11.74
N VAL A 92 -20.95 2.84 -11.20
CA VAL A 92 -20.11 1.84 -10.52
C VAL A 92 -20.76 1.47 -9.18
N PRO A 93 -21.13 0.20 -8.95
CA PRO A 93 -21.74 -0.22 -7.69
C PRO A 93 -20.83 0.00 -6.48
N ASN A 94 -21.40 0.32 -5.32
CA ASN A 94 -20.62 0.45 -4.07
C ASN A 94 -19.98 -0.87 -3.64
N VAL A 95 -20.61 -2.01 -4.00
CA VAL A 95 -20.11 -3.36 -3.71
C VAL A 95 -18.71 -3.58 -4.31
N THR A 96 -18.39 -2.92 -5.42
CA THR A 96 -17.08 -2.99 -6.07
C THR A 96 -15.95 -2.56 -5.14
N PHE A 97 -16.16 -1.57 -4.26
CA PHE A 97 -15.13 -1.18 -3.29
C PHE A 97 -14.82 -2.30 -2.29
N PHE A 98 -15.84 -2.95 -1.72
CA PHE A 98 -15.63 -4.04 -0.76
C PHE A 98 -14.96 -5.26 -1.39
N VAL A 99 -15.28 -5.55 -2.67
CA VAL A 99 -14.60 -6.61 -3.44
C VAL A 99 -13.12 -6.25 -3.65
N ILE A 100 -12.81 -5.02 -4.07
CA ILE A 100 -11.42 -4.55 -4.23
C ILE A 100 -10.68 -4.60 -2.88
N LEU A 101 -11.33 -4.19 -1.78
CA LEU A 101 -10.75 -4.23 -0.45
C LEU A 101 -10.42 -5.66 -0.01
N GLY A 102 -11.37 -6.59 -0.15
CA GLY A 102 -11.17 -7.99 0.18
C GLY A 102 -10.05 -8.62 -0.66
N PHE A 103 -10.03 -8.34 -1.96
CA PHE A 103 -8.99 -8.82 -2.88
C PHE A 103 -7.59 -8.33 -2.47
N ILE A 104 -7.43 -7.03 -2.22
CA ILE A 104 -6.14 -6.44 -1.83
C ILE A 104 -5.70 -6.95 -0.46
N PHE A 105 -6.61 -7.07 0.49
CA PHE A 105 -6.32 -7.62 1.81
C PHE A 105 -5.80 -9.07 1.71
N LEU A 106 -6.51 -9.93 0.98
CA LEU A 106 -6.13 -11.32 0.79
C LEU A 106 -4.79 -11.44 0.04
N PHE A 107 -4.58 -10.60 -0.98
CA PHE A 107 -3.32 -10.52 -1.71
C PHE A 107 -2.14 -10.16 -0.82
N VAL A 108 -2.26 -9.10 -0.01
CA VAL A 108 -1.20 -8.66 0.90
C VAL A 108 -0.90 -9.74 1.95
N LEU A 109 -1.91 -10.36 2.54
CA LEU A 109 -1.72 -11.45 3.51
C LEU A 109 -1.02 -12.65 2.88
N THR A 110 -1.53 -13.15 1.75
CA THR A 110 -0.98 -14.33 1.08
C THR A 110 0.48 -14.09 0.67
N LYS A 111 0.77 -12.91 0.11
CA LYS A 111 2.12 -12.48 -0.26
C LYS A 111 3.05 -12.48 0.95
N MET A 112 2.61 -11.91 2.09
CA MET A 112 3.41 -11.85 3.31
C MET A 112 3.69 -13.24 3.90
N PHE A 113 2.67 -14.12 3.94
CA PHE A 113 2.83 -15.48 4.46
C PHE A 113 3.78 -16.34 3.61
N LEU A 114 3.63 -16.31 2.28
CA LEU A 114 4.51 -17.05 1.38
C LEU A 114 5.96 -16.55 1.46
N GLN A 115 6.15 -15.24 1.62
CA GLN A 115 7.47 -14.64 1.78
C GLN A 115 8.15 -15.03 3.09
N LEU A 116 7.41 -15.04 4.20
CA LEU A 116 7.96 -15.47 5.48
C LEU A 116 8.18 -16.98 5.55
N GLY A 117 7.27 -17.78 4.98
CA GLY A 117 7.38 -19.24 4.93
C GLY A 117 8.64 -19.70 4.20
N ASN A 118 8.94 -19.11 3.04
CA ASN A 118 10.18 -19.41 2.34
C ASN A 118 11.42 -18.98 3.12
N GLY A 119 11.40 -17.82 3.78
CA GLY A 119 12.52 -17.42 4.62
C GLY A 119 12.80 -18.37 5.77
N PHE A 120 11.76 -19.04 6.28
CA PHE A 120 11.90 -20.11 7.26
C PHE A 120 12.52 -21.38 6.65
N ILE A 121 12.02 -21.84 5.49
CA ILE A 121 12.49 -23.06 4.81
C ILE A 121 13.97 -22.95 4.41
N PHE A 122 14.39 -21.79 3.88
CA PHE A 122 15.76 -21.55 3.42
C PHE A 122 16.73 -21.13 4.54
N GLY A 123 16.30 -21.14 5.82
CA GLY A 123 17.14 -20.73 6.96
C GLY A 123 17.61 -19.27 6.90
N SER A 124 17.04 -18.45 6.03
CA SER A 124 17.42 -17.05 5.76
C SER A 124 16.36 -16.05 6.26
N TYR A 125 15.58 -16.45 7.26
CA TYR A 125 14.45 -15.72 7.82
C TYR A 125 14.80 -14.27 8.19
N GLY A 126 15.96 -14.03 8.81
CA GLY A 126 16.40 -12.68 9.20
C GLY A 126 16.52 -11.73 8.01
N THR A 127 17.24 -12.16 6.96
CA THR A 127 17.46 -11.35 5.75
C THR A 127 16.16 -11.11 5.00
N ILE A 128 15.31 -12.15 4.86
CA ILE A 128 14.02 -12.01 4.18
C ILE A 128 13.08 -11.11 4.98
N ASN A 129 12.98 -11.28 6.29
CA ASN A 129 12.15 -10.41 7.15
C ASN A 129 12.59 -8.94 7.06
N GLU A 130 13.90 -8.66 7.03
CA GLU A 130 14.43 -7.31 6.81
C GLU A 130 14.01 -6.73 5.44
N LEU A 131 14.13 -7.53 4.38
CA LEU A 131 13.73 -7.11 3.02
C LEU A 131 12.23 -6.81 2.95
N LEU A 132 11.40 -7.67 3.55
CA LEU A 132 9.96 -7.48 3.61
C LEU A 132 9.58 -6.23 4.39
N PHE A 133 10.24 -6.01 5.53
CA PHE A 133 10.00 -4.85 6.37
C PHE A 133 10.28 -3.55 5.63
N LYS A 134 11.41 -3.49 4.91
CA LYS A 134 11.76 -2.34 4.07
C LYS A 134 10.71 -2.10 2.98
N LYS A 135 10.38 -3.13 2.19
CA LYS A 135 9.40 -3.02 1.10
C LYS A 135 8.03 -2.57 1.60
N ALA A 136 7.52 -3.20 2.67
CA ALA A 136 6.26 -2.83 3.29
C ALA A 136 6.28 -1.40 3.84
N SER A 137 7.40 -0.93 4.39
CA SER A 137 7.52 0.45 4.91
C SER A 137 7.39 1.51 3.82
N TYR A 138 8.06 1.32 2.66
CA TYR A 138 7.92 2.25 1.54
C TYR A 138 6.52 2.21 0.93
N LEU A 139 5.92 1.02 0.85
CA LEU A 139 4.55 0.89 0.37
C LEU A 139 3.55 1.58 1.32
N ASN A 140 3.69 1.38 2.63
CA ASN A 140 2.93 2.11 3.66
C ASN A 140 3.12 3.61 3.51
N TYR A 141 4.34 4.10 3.28
CA TYR A 141 4.58 5.54 3.09
C TYR A 141 3.91 6.07 1.83
N SER A 142 4.00 5.34 0.71
CA SER A 142 3.34 5.72 -0.55
C SER A 142 1.81 5.83 -0.41
N SER A 143 1.20 5.07 0.52
CA SER A 143 -0.23 5.17 0.80
C SER A 143 -0.64 6.50 1.46
N ILE A 144 0.27 7.22 2.12
CA ILE A 144 0.00 8.58 2.59
C ILE A 144 -0.23 9.51 1.40
N VAL A 145 0.58 9.39 0.34
CA VAL A 145 0.39 10.17 -0.89
C VAL A 145 -0.93 9.80 -1.55
N LEU A 146 -1.28 8.51 -1.60
CA LEU A 146 -2.58 8.08 -2.11
C LEU A 146 -3.75 8.60 -1.29
N PHE A 147 -3.61 8.70 0.04
CA PHE A 147 -4.64 9.31 0.89
C PHE A 147 -4.90 10.77 0.52
N LEU A 148 -3.85 11.58 0.32
CA LEU A 148 -4.01 12.95 -0.18
C LEU A 148 -4.65 12.98 -1.56
N ALA A 149 -4.26 12.09 -2.47
CA ALA A 149 -4.87 11.97 -3.79
C ALA A 149 -6.35 11.61 -3.72
N ASN A 150 -6.74 10.70 -2.81
CA ASN A 150 -8.14 10.32 -2.60
C ASN A 150 -8.99 11.50 -2.12
N ILE A 151 -8.46 12.35 -1.23
CA ILE A 151 -9.13 13.59 -0.80
C ILE A 151 -9.33 14.53 -1.99
N LEU A 152 -8.28 14.76 -2.79
CA LEU A 152 -8.35 15.62 -3.97
C LEU A 152 -9.37 15.11 -4.99
N LEU A 153 -9.36 13.81 -5.29
CA LEU A 153 -10.28 13.18 -6.23
C LEU A 153 -11.74 13.19 -5.75
N SER A 154 -11.95 13.19 -4.44
CA SER A 154 -13.30 13.12 -3.86
C SER A 154 -13.95 14.51 -3.69
N PHE A 155 -13.17 15.54 -3.35
CA PHE A 155 -13.73 16.84 -2.93
C PHE A 155 -13.30 18.03 -3.79
N VAL A 156 -12.12 18.01 -4.41
CA VAL A 156 -11.58 19.18 -5.12
C VAL A 156 -11.68 19.02 -6.64
N TYR A 157 -11.15 17.92 -7.16
CA TYR A 157 -11.07 17.62 -8.59
C TYR A 157 -11.79 16.30 -8.88
N ILE A 158 -13.11 16.36 -8.88
CA ILE A 158 -13.98 15.18 -9.02
C ILE A 158 -13.66 14.44 -10.33
N ASN A 159 -13.32 13.16 -10.21
CA ASN A 159 -13.01 12.26 -11.33
C ASN A 159 -11.92 12.79 -12.30
N SER A 160 -11.01 13.65 -11.84
CA SER A 160 -9.97 14.22 -12.71
C SER A 160 -8.86 13.23 -13.02
N MET A 161 -8.65 12.93 -14.30
CA MET A 161 -7.58 12.04 -14.76
C MET A 161 -6.17 12.61 -14.48
N THR A 162 -6.02 13.93 -14.44
CA THR A 162 -4.71 14.56 -14.14
C THR A 162 -4.27 14.26 -12.71
N VAL A 163 -5.19 14.28 -11.75
CA VAL A 163 -4.90 13.93 -10.35
C VAL A 163 -4.55 12.45 -10.24
N VAL A 164 -5.31 11.56 -10.90
CA VAL A 164 -5.00 10.12 -10.95
C VAL A 164 -3.59 9.88 -11.47
N LEU A 165 -3.24 10.46 -12.62
CA LEU A 165 -1.94 10.23 -13.26
C LEU A 165 -0.79 10.77 -12.42
N SER A 166 -0.95 11.97 -11.84
CA SER A 166 0.06 12.55 -10.92
C SER A 166 0.28 11.68 -9.68
N ALA A 167 -0.79 11.14 -9.09
CA ALA A 167 -0.72 10.27 -7.92
C ALA A 167 -0.03 8.94 -8.22
N ILE A 168 -0.31 8.34 -9.38
CA ILE A 168 0.36 7.12 -9.85
C ILE A 168 1.86 7.36 -10.03
N VAL A 169 2.25 8.47 -10.66
CA VAL A 169 3.66 8.82 -10.85
C VAL A 169 4.37 8.97 -9.52
N LEU A 170 3.80 9.72 -8.56
CA LEU A 170 4.35 9.87 -7.22
C LEU A 170 4.47 8.53 -6.47
N PHE A 171 3.43 7.70 -6.55
CA PHE A 171 3.41 6.37 -5.95
C PHE A 171 4.55 5.49 -6.49
N ILE A 172 4.74 5.47 -7.81
CA ILE A 172 5.80 4.70 -8.47
C ILE A 172 7.17 5.21 -8.05
N ILE A 173 7.40 6.52 -8.04
CA ILE A 173 8.69 7.12 -7.66
C ILE A 173 9.10 6.69 -6.24
N ILE A 174 8.18 6.79 -5.27
CA ILE A 174 8.45 6.40 -3.86
C ILE A 174 8.82 4.91 -3.77
N ASN A 175 8.09 4.05 -4.48
CA ASN A 175 8.36 2.62 -4.46
C ASN A 175 9.69 2.28 -5.15
N ILE A 176 10.04 2.96 -6.25
CA ILE A 176 11.34 2.81 -6.92
C ILE A 176 12.48 3.18 -5.96
N ILE A 177 12.37 4.30 -5.22
CA ILE A 177 13.37 4.71 -4.22
C ILE A 177 13.56 3.60 -3.16
N GLY A 178 12.45 2.99 -2.72
CA GLY A 178 12.49 1.86 -1.80
C GLY A 178 13.22 0.65 -2.37
N TRP A 179 12.92 0.28 -3.61
CA TRP A 179 13.59 -0.83 -4.30
C TRP A 179 15.09 -0.57 -4.51
N VAL A 180 15.47 0.61 -4.99
CA VAL A 180 16.87 1.01 -5.17
C VAL A 180 17.65 0.92 -3.86
N THR A 181 17.05 1.41 -2.77
CA THR A 181 17.64 1.33 -1.43
C THR A 181 17.83 -0.11 -0.97
N VAL A 182 16.84 -0.98 -1.20
CA VAL A 182 16.92 -2.41 -0.88
C VAL A 182 18.05 -3.09 -1.66
N VAL A 183 18.15 -2.84 -2.97
CA VAL A 183 19.19 -3.43 -3.83
C VAL A 183 20.57 -2.96 -3.40
N ARG A 184 20.75 -1.66 -3.08
CA ARG A 184 22.05 -1.13 -2.64
C ARG A 184 22.52 -1.75 -1.32
N ILE A 185 21.63 -1.98 -0.36
CA ILE A 185 22.01 -2.53 0.95
C ILE A 185 22.39 -4.01 0.85
N HIS A 186 21.70 -4.79 0.00
CA HIS A 186 21.93 -6.24 -0.14
C HIS A 186 22.70 -6.62 -1.41
N GLN A 187 23.39 -5.67 -2.04
CA GLN A 187 24.08 -5.84 -3.33
C GLN A 187 25.07 -7.01 -3.33
N LYS A 188 25.83 -7.20 -2.25
CA LYS A 188 26.81 -8.31 -2.13
C LYS A 188 26.13 -9.69 -2.08
N PHE A 189 24.95 -9.79 -1.46
CA PHE A 189 24.20 -11.05 -1.37
C PHE A 189 23.46 -11.36 -2.69
N ILE A 190 22.90 -10.33 -3.30
CA ILE A 190 22.16 -10.43 -4.57
C ILE A 190 23.09 -10.70 -5.75
N SER A 191 24.27 -10.11 -5.80
CA SER A 191 25.23 -10.31 -6.89
C SER A 191 25.76 -11.73 -6.97
N SER A 192 25.81 -12.46 -5.85
CA SER A 192 26.30 -13.85 -5.83
C SER A 192 25.26 -14.87 -6.28
N TYR A 193 23.96 -14.52 -6.25
CA TYR A 193 22.85 -15.43 -6.56
C TYR A 193 21.77 -14.76 -7.42
N PHE A 194 22.17 -13.86 -8.31
CA PHE A 194 21.26 -12.95 -9.04
C PHE A 194 20.15 -13.69 -9.81
N PHE A 195 20.48 -14.79 -10.47
CA PHE A 195 19.52 -15.57 -11.26
C PHE A 195 18.50 -16.30 -10.37
N TYR A 196 18.96 -16.91 -9.28
CA TYR A 196 18.09 -17.57 -8.29
C TYR A 196 17.20 -16.56 -7.56
N PHE A 197 17.71 -15.35 -7.30
CA PHE A 197 16.95 -14.28 -6.68
C PHE A 197 15.81 -13.77 -7.59
N ILE A 198 16.06 -13.64 -8.90
CA ILE A 198 15.03 -13.26 -9.89
C ILE A 198 13.97 -14.35 -10.01
N LEU A 199 14.39 -15.61 -10.16
CA LEU A 199 13.45 -16.73 -10.26
C LEU A 199 12.59 -16.85 -9.00
N TYR A 200 13.18 -16.64 -7.82
CA TYR A 200 12.48 -16.61 -6.54
C TYR A 200 11.51 -15.42 -6.43
N LEU A 201 11.92 -14.20 -6.81
CA LEU A 201 11.05 -13.02 -6.83
C LEU A 201 9.85 -13.22 -7.75
N CYS A 202 10.08 -13.69 -8.98
CA CYS A 202 9.02 -13.95 -9.95
C CYS A 202 8.07 -15.05 -9.46
N ALA A 203 8.59 -16.17 -8.96
CA ALA A 203 7.75 -17.24 -8.44
C ALA A 203 6.88 -16.74 -7.28
N LEU A 204 7.43 -15.95 -6.37
CA LEU A 204 6.75 -15.60 -5.13
C LEU A 204 5.86 -14.35 -5.24
N GLU A 205 6.16 -13.46 -6.18
CA GLU A 205 5.39 -12.24 -6.43
C GLU A 205 4.27 -12.49 -7.44
N ILE A 206 4.45 -13.43 -8.37
CA ILE A 206 3.47 -13.77 -9.41
C ILE A 206 2.61 -14.99 -9.03
N ALA A 207 3.11 -15.99 -8.29
CA ALA A 207 2.29 -17.14 -7.88
C ALA A 207 1.02 -16.77 -7.09
N PRO A 208 1.03 -15.80 -6.15
CA PRO A 208 -0.20 -15.41 -5.46
C PRO A 208 -1.26 -14.83 -6.42
N LEU A 209 -0.84 -14.13 -7.48
CA LEU A 209 -1.75 -13.62 -8.52
C LEU A 209 -2.35 -14.77 -9.35
N ILE A 210 -1.54 -15.77 -9.72
CA ILE A 210 -2.00 -16.94 -10.50
C ILE A 210 -2.97 -17.78 -9.67
N ILE A 211 -2.62 -18.06 -8.41
CA ILE A 211 -3.46 -18.83 -7.49
C ILE A 211 -4.81 -18.12 -7.31
N MET A 212 -4.80 -16.81 -7.05
CA MET A 212 -6.03 -16.05 -6.86
C MET A 212 -6.87 -15.94 -8.14
N GLY A 213 -6.23 -15.80 -9.31
CA GLY A 213 -6.90 -15.83 -10.61
C GLY A 213 -7.55 -17.19 -10.90
N SER A 214 -6.99 -18.29 -10.42
CA SER A 214 -7.59 -19.63 -10.55
C SER A 214 -8.83 -19.83 -9.68
N PHE A 215 -8.93 -19.14 -8.54
CA PHE A 215 -10.12 -19.17 -7.66
C PHE A 215 -11.28 -18.29 -8.16
N LEU A 216 -11.05 -17.46 -9.17
CA LEU A 216 -12.04 -16.54 -9.76
C LEU A 216 -12.70 -17.11 -11.04
N LYS A 217 -12.54 -18.40 -11.31
CA LYS A 217 -13.19 -19.13 -12.41
C LYS A 217 -14.41 -19.90 -11.92
#